data_AF-A0A428BXZ7-F1
#
_entry.id   AF-A0A428BXZ7-F1
#
_cell.length_a   1.000
_cell.length_b   1.000
_cell.length_c   1.000
_cell.angle_alpha   90.00
_cell.angle_beta   90.00
_cell.angle_gamma   90.00
#
_symmetry.space_group_name_H-M   'P 1'
#
loop_
_entity.id
_entity.type
_entity.pdbx_description
1 polymer ?
#
loop_
_entity_poly.entity_id
_entity_poly.type
_entity_poly.pdbx_seq_one_letter_code
_entity_poly.pdbx_strand_id
1 'polypeptide(L)' 'MAGSWANDKEKLHFGQTAFFYSNADQADYLKSNYHKKLLKSSFYKQLTIRNGKTFQKIMELVN' A
#
# COMPACT_ATOMS: atom_id res chain seq x y z
N MET A 1 9.07 -11.58 10.13
CA MET A 1 10.02 -10.45 9.97
C MET A 1 9.31 -9.31 9.24
N ALA A 2 8.55 -8.49 9.98
CA ALA A 2 7.85 -7.31 9.43
C ALA A 2 8.68 -6.01 9.53
N GLY A 3 9.96 -6.13 9.93
CA GLY A 3 10.88 -5.00 10.01
C GLY A 3 11.51 -4.69 8.65
N SER A 4 10.97 -3.70 7.94
CA SER A 4 11.71 -2.67 7.15
C SER A 4 10.85 -1.96 6.08
N TRP A 5 9.54 -2.19 6.04
CA TRP A 5 8.65 -1.59 5.03
C TRP A 5 7.94 -0.32 5.51
N ALA A 6 7.56 -0.27 6.79
CA ALA A 6 7.00 0.91 7.43
C ALA A 6 8.12 1.72 8.12
N ASN A 7 7.99 3.05 8.11
CA ASN A 7 8.81 4.00 8.86
C ASN A 7 7.90 5.11 9.41
N ASP A 8 8.46 6.14 10.05
CA ASP A 8 7.66 7.19 10.71
C ASP A 8 6.68 7.93 9.77
N LYS A 9 6.93 7.91 8.46
CA LYS A 9 6.10 8.55 7.42
C LYS A 9 5.20 7.57 6.68
N GLU A 10 5.42 6.27 6.85
CA GLU A 10 4.80 5.22 6.06
C GLU A 10 4.18 4.15 6.95
N LYS A 11 2.86 3.99 6.87
CA LYS A 11 2.12 2.97 7.63
C LYS A 11 1.71 1.83 6.73
N LEU A 12 1.85 0.62 7.25
CA LEU A 12 1.47 -0.62 6.60
C LEU A 12 0.66 -1.47 7.56
N HIS A 13 -0.55 -1.85 7.16
CA HIS A 13 -1.41 -2.76 7.91
C HIS A 13 -1.79 -3.94 7.03
N PHE A 14 -1.48 -5.16 7.48
CA PHE A 14 -1.94 -6.39 6.82
C PHE A 14 -3.31 -6.80 7.38
N GLY A 15 -4.31 -6.89 6.51
CA GLY A 15 -5.58 -7.54 6.80
C GLY A 15 -5.61 -8.97 6.25
N GLN A 16 -6.78 -9.61 6.28
CA GLN A 16 -6.95 -10.99 5.83
C GLN A 16 -6.79 -11.16 4.31
N THR A 17 -7.32 -10.22 3.53
CA THR A 17 -7.40 -10.31 2.06
C THR A 17 -6.60 -9.22 1.33
N ALA A 18 -6.30 -8.12 2.02
CA ALA A 18 -5.58 -6.99 1.48
C ALA A 18 -4.66 -6.40 2.54
N PHE A 19 -3.65 -5.66 2.09
CA PHE A 19 -2.88 -4.78 2.96
C PHE A 19 -3.16 -3.32 2.61
N PHE A 20 -3.13 -2.47 3.63
CA PHE A 20 -3.31 -1.03 3.51
C PHE A 20 -1.96 -0.36 3.65
N TYR A 21 -1.64 0.48 2.68
CA TYR A 21 -0.42 1.27 2.66
C TYR A 21 -0.79 2.75 2.63
N SER A 22 -0.22 3.53 3.52
CA SER A 22 -0.35 4.99 3.49
C SER A 22 1.01 5.66 3.64
N ASN A 23 1.26 6.66 2.80
CA ASN A 23 2.36 7.60 2.96
C ASN A 23 1.76 8.94 3.41
N ALA A 24 2.34 9.56 4.43
CA ALA A 24 1.83 10.80 5.02
C ALA A 24 1.96 12.02 4.09
N ASP A 25 2.95 12.01 3.18
CA ASP A 25 3.22 13.12 2.27
C ASP A 25 3.46 12.62 0.84
N GLN A 26 2.73 13.18 -0.12
CA GLN A 26 2.87 12.88 -1.53
C GLN A 26 4.22 13.34 -2.10
N ALA A 27 4.83 14.40 -1.55
CA ALA A 27 6.15 14.88 -1.95
C ALA A 27 7.24 13.82 -1.70
N ASP A 28 7.03 12.94 -0.72
CA ASP A 28 7.94 11.84 -0.38
C ASP A 28 7.64 10.55 -1.15
N TYR A 29 6.69 10.54 -2.11
CA TYR A 29 6.31 9.33 -2.85
C TYR A 29 7.49 8.63 -3.54
N LEU A 30 8.38 9.36 -4.23
CA LEU A 30 9.54 8.74 -4.89
C LEU A 30 10.55 8.16 -3.89
N LYS A 31 10.52 8.66 -2.65
CA LYS A 31 11.40 8.19 -1.55
C LYS A 31 10.79 7.04 -0.77
N SER A 32 9.48 6.83 -0.88
CA SER A 32 8.68 5.83 -0.19
C SER A 32 9.16 4.40 -0.44
N ASN A 33 8.99 3.52 0.55
CA ASN A 33 9.19 2.09 0.38
C ASN A 33 8.19 1.49 -0.61
N TYR A 34 7.00 2.11 -0.76
CA TYR A 34 6.06 1.77 -1.82
C TYR A 34 6.73 1.88 -3.20
N HIS A 35 7.33 3.03 -3.51
CA HIS A 35 7.96 3.24 -4.80
C HIS A 35 9.26 2.44 -4.95
N LYS A 36 10.13 2.47 -3.94
CA LYS A 36 11.48 1.88 -4.03
C LYS A 36 11.50 0.37 -3.96
N LYS A 37 10.63 -0.24 -3.14
CA LYS A 37 10.65 -1.66 -2.84
C LYS A 37 9.45 -2.38 -3.45
N LEU A 38 8.22 -1.89 -3.23
CA LEU A 38 7.01 -2.61 -3.64
C LEU A 38 6.90 -2.69 -5.17
N LEU A 39 7.09 -1.58 -5.89
CA LEU A 39 7.06 -1.58 -7.36
C LEU A 39 8.11 -2.51 -8.00
N LYS A 40 9.24 -2.73 -7.32
CA LYS A 40 10.34 -3.58 -7.80
C LYS A 40 10.22 -5.03 -7.36
N SER A 41 9.25 -5.34 -6.50
CA SER A 41 9.06 -6.69 -5.99
C SER A 41 8.56 -7.62 -7.09
N SER A 42 9.07 -8.84 -7.14
CA SER A 42 8.69 -9.83 -8.16
C SER A 42 7.19 -10.14 -8.16
N PHE A 43 6.56 -10.07 -6.99
CA PHE A 43 5.13 -10.29 -6.80
C PHE A 43 4.26 -9.06 -7.11
N TYR A 44 4.82 -7.89 -7.44
CA TYR A 44 4.03 -6.67 -7.67
C TYR A 44 2.96 -6.86 -8.75
N LYS A 45 3.29 -7.59 -9.82
CA LYS A 45 2.36 -7.90 -10.91
C LYS A 45 1.21 -8.82 -10.51
N GLN A 46 1.32 -9.49 -9.37
CA GLN A 46 0.28 -10.36 -8.81
C GLN A 46 -0.67 -9.58 -7.89
N LEU A 47 -0.37 -8.31 -7.60
CA LEU A 47 -1.20 -7.46 -6.74
C LEU A 47 -2.15 -6.60 -7.57
N THR A 48 -3.39 -6.48 -7.09
CA THR A 48 -4.33 -5.46 -7.56
C THR A 48 -4.22 -4.23 -6.68
N ILE A 49 -3.48 -3.23 -7.15
CA ILE A 49 -3.34 -1.96 -6.44
C ILE A 49 -4.52 -1.03 -6.76
N ARG A 50 -5.21 -0.54 -5.72
CA ARG A 50 -6.26 0.48 -5.83
C ARG A 50 -6.07 1.54 -4.74
N ASN A 51 -6.44 2.79 -5.05
CA ASN A 51 -6.38 3.86 -4.06
C ASN A 51 -7.53 3.72 -3.03
N GLY A 52 -7.44 4.48 -1.94
CA GLY A 52 -8.44 4.42 -0.87
C GLY A 52 -9.87 4.73 -1.32
N LYS A 53 -10.07 5.69 -2.23
CA LYS A 53 -11.42 6.01 -2.76
C LYS A 53 -12.01 4.84 -3.54
N THR A 54 -11.21 4.18 -4.37
CA THR A 54 -11.65 3.00 -5.11
C THR A 54 -11.95 1.84 -4.17
N PHE A 55 -11.15 1.63 -3.12
CA PHE A 55 -11.44 0.63 -2.10
C PHE A 55 -12.80 0.90 -1.43
N GLN A 56 -13.07 2.13 -1.00
CA GLN A 56 -14.37 2.51 -0.43
C GLN A 56 -15.51 2.21 -1.42
N LYS A 57 -15.34 2.53 -2.70
CA LYS A 57 -16.38 2.24 -3.70
C LYS A 57 -16.59 0.75 -3.92
N ILE A 58 -15.54 -0.07 -3.88
CA ILE A 58 -15.66 -1.52 -3.93
C ILE A 58 -16.48 -2.01 -2.73
N MET A 59 -16.16 -1.53 -1.52
CA MET A 59 -16.90 -1.88 -0.29
C MET A 59 -18.38 -1.51 -0.38
N GLU A 60 -18.72 -0.34 -0.93
CA GLU A 60 -20.10 0.08 -1.18
C GLU A 60 -20.86 -0.81 -2.18
N LEU A 61 -20.16 -1.51 -3.08
CA LEU A 61 -20.78 -2.35 -4.11
C LEU A 61 -20.91 -3.82 -3.68
N VAL A 62 -20.09 -4.27 -2.74
CA VAL A 62 -20.11 -5.66 -2.24
C VAL A 62 -20.84 -5.82 -0.90
N ASN A 63 -21.16 -4.69 -0.23
CA ASN A 63 -22.10 -4.63 0.89
C ASN A 63 -23.52 -4.37 0.38
#